data_AF-A0A7R9QF49-F1
#
_entry.id   AF-A0A7R9QF49-F1
#
_cell.length_a   1.000
_cell.length_b   1.000
_cell.length_c   1.000
_cell.angle_alpha   90.00
_cell.angle_beta   90.00
_cell.angle_gamma   90.00
#
_symmetry.space_group_name_H-M   'P 1'
#
loop_
_entity.id
_entity.type
_entity.pdbx_description
1 polymer ?
#
loop_
_entity_poly.entity_id
_entity_poly.type
_entity_poly.pdbx_seq_one_letter_code
_entity_poly.pdbx_strand_id
1 'polypeptide(L)'
;MRRKNVRHVSDVVGEWGLWQFNITFFSVSISLFSALNNLSVSFYAPTVKHWCADSNTTGPTIPYNNETQSIDGCLNGCQNWEFDKSVFKSTIIDE
;
A
#
# COMPACT_ATOMS: atom_id res chain seq x y z
N MET A 1 3.67 -52.36 1.72
CA MET A 1 4.62 -51.23 1.61
C MET A 1 5.84 -51.52 2.48
N ARG A 2 7.06 -51.54 1.92
CA ARG A 2 8.31 -51.76 2.68
C ARG A 2 8.76 -50.40 3.24
N ARG A 3 8.90 -50.27 4.56
CA ARG A 3 9.32 -49.04 5.25
C ARG A 3 10.75 -48.71 4.81
N LYS A 4 10.93 -47.71 3.94
CA LYS A 4 12.27 -47.20 3.60
C LYS A 4 12.70 -46.25 4.71
N ASN A 5 13.96 -46.38 5.15
CA ASN A 5 14.54 -45.50 6.16
C ASN A 5 14.81 -44.14 5.50
N VAL A 6 14.00 -43.13 5.82
CA VAL A 6 14.09 -41.78 5.26
C VAL A 6 15.28 -41.08 5.92
N ARG A 7 16.29 -40.71 5.12
CA ARG A 7 17.48 -40.00 5.61
C ARG A 7 17.46 -38.53 5.25
N HIS A 8 16.87 -38.19 4.11
CA HIS A 8 16.79 -36.84 3.61
C HIS A 8 15.38 -36.49 3.14
N VAL A 9 15.01 -35.22 3.18
CA VAL A 9 13.67 -34.77 2.77
C VAL A 9 13.41 -35.05 1.28
N SER A 10 14.45 -35.05 0.45
CA SER A 10 14.34 -35.42 -0.97
C SER A 10 13.98 -36.90 -1.18
N ASP A 11 14.19 -37.79 -0.19
CA ASP A 11 13.74 -39.18 -0.29
C ASP A 11 12.21 -39.28 -0.26
N VAL A 12 11.54 -38.26 0.29
CA VAL A 12 10.07 -38.15 0.38
C VAL A 12 9.52 -37.30 -0.77
N VAL A 13 10.14 -36.16 -1.04
CA VAL A 13 9.65 -35.16 -2.00
C VAL A 13 10.09 -35.46 -3.44
N GLY A 14 11.13 -36.28 -3.61
CA GLY A 14 11.81 -36.51 -4.88
C GLY A 14 12.89 -35.45 -5.14
N GLU A 15 13.73 -35.73 -6.13
CA GLU A 15 14.78 -34.81 -6.58
C GLU A 15 14.22 -33.67 -7.42
N TRP A 16 15.02 -32.62 -7.58
CA TRP A 16 14.67 -31.45 -8.40
C TRP A 16 14.52 -31.84 -9.87
N GLY A 17 13.29 -31.81 -10.37
CA GLY A 17 12.95 -32.24 -11.73
C GLY A 17 12.25 -31.16 -12.56
N LEU A 18 12.12 -31.41 -13.86
CA LEU A 18 11.46 -30.51 -14.82
C LEU A 18 10.02 -30.15 -14.42
N TRP A 19 9.27 -31.09 -13.85
CA TRP A 19 7.91 -30.83 -13.36
C TRP A 19 7.89 -29.86 -12.18
N GLN A 20 8.80 -30.03 -11.21
CA GLN A 20 8.92 -29.12 -10.06
C GLN A 20 9.37 -27.72 -10.51
N PHE A 21 10.27 -27.65 -11.48
CA PHE A 21 10.69 -26.39 -12.10
C PHE A 21 9.51 -25.67 -12.77
N ASN A 22 8.71 -26.39 -13.56
CA ASN A 22 7.54 -25.80 -14.24
C ASN A 22 6.50 -25.25 -13.25
N ILE A 23 6.21 -25.97 -12.17
CA ILE A 23 5.30 -25.49 -11.12
C ILE A 23 5.86 -24.26 -10.43
N THR A 24 7.15 -24.29 -10.09
CA THR A 24 7.82 -23.16 -9.45
C THR A 24 7.77 -21.94 -10.35
N PHE A 25 8.07 -22.09 -11.64
CA PHE A 25 8.01 -21.01 -12.62
C PHE A 25 6.61 -20.39 -12.73
N PHE A 26 5.56 -21.23 -12.77
CA PHE A 26 4.18 -20.77 -12.78
C PHE A 26 3.80 -20.02 -11.50
N SER A 27 4.19 -20.56 -10.34
CA SER A 27 3.93 -19.94 -9.04
C SER A 27 4.64 -18.59 -8.88
N VAL A 28 5.90 -18.51 -9.31
CA VAL A 28 6.68 -17.25 -9.30
C VAL A 28 6.06 -16.23 -10.25
N SER A 29 5.58 -16.65 -11.42
CA SER A 29 4.92 -15.76 -12.38
C SER A 29 3.65 -15.13 -11.79
N ILE A 30 2.78 -15.92 -11.15
CA ILE A 30 1.59 -15.39 -10.45
C ILE A 30 1.99 -14.41 -9.34
N SER A 31 2.99 -14.78 -8.53
CA SER A 31 3.48 -13.95 -7.43
C SER A 31 4.07 -12.62 -7.93
N LEU A 32 4.76 -12.65 -9.07
CA LEU A 32 5.31 -11.47 -9.72
C LEU A 32 4.21 -10.50 -10.14
N PHE A 33 3.16 -10.99 -10.81
CA PHE A 33 2.03 -10.13 -11.19
C PHE A 33 1.31 -9.55 -9.96
N SER A 34 1.18 -10.32 -8.88
CA SER A 34 0.63 -9.81 -7.62
C SER A 34 1.50 -8.69 -7.02
N ALA A 35 2.83 -8.88 -7.00
CA ALA A 35 3.76 -7.86 -6.53
C ALA A 35 3.71 -6.59 -7.39
N LEU A 36 3.63 -6.75 -8.72
CA LEU A 36 3.48 -5.63 -9.65
C LEU A 36 2.17 -4.87 -9.45
N ASN A 37 1.06 -5.58 -9.19
CA ASN A 37 -0.21 -4.93 -8.85
C ASN A 37 -0.06 -4.09 -7.57
N ASN A 38 0.51 -4.66 -6.50
CA ASN A 38 0.75 -3.93 -5.25
C ASN A 38 1.68 -2.73 -5.44
N LEU A 39 2.71 -2.87 -6.29
CA LEU A 39 3.60 -1.77 -6.63
C LEU A 39 2.89 -0.68 -7.45
N SER A 40 2.01 -1.07 -8.38
CA SER A 40 1.30 -0.13 -9.26
C SER A 40 0.46 0.88 -8.49
N VAL A 41 -0.12 0.48 -7.35
CA VAL A 41 -0.89 1.37 -6.47
C VAL A 41 -0.05 2.55 -6.01
N SER A 42 1.25 2.37 -5.76
CA SER A 42 2.12 3.46 -5.31
C SER A 42 2.36 4.52 -6.40
N PHE A 43 2.26 4.14 -7.68
CA PHE A 43 2.45 5.05 -8.81
C PHE A 43 1.14 5.67 -9.31
N TYR A 44 0.04 4.93 -9.26
CA TYR A 44 -1.26 5.39 -9.74
C TYR A 44 -2.12 6.01 -8.63
N ALA A 45 -1.76 5.88 -7.36
CA ALA A 45 -2.47 6.57 -6.29
C ALA A 45 -2.38 8.09 -6.49
N PRO A 46 -3.52 8.81 -6.61
CA PRO A 46 -3.50 10.25 -6.68
C PRO A 46 -2.96 10.84 -5.36
N THR A 47 -2.28 11.98 -5.45
CA THR A 47 -1.85 12.71 -4.25
C THR A 47 -3.08 13.24 -3.53
N VAL A 48 -3.41 12.62 -2.39
CA VAL A 48 -4.58 13.01 -1.59
C VAL A 48 -4.25 14.31 -0.86
N LYS A 49 -5.04 15.36 -1.15
CA LYS A 49 -4.97 16.62 -0.39
C LYS A 49 -5.33 16.33 1.06
N HIS A 50 -4.64 16.96 2.00
CA HIS A 50 -4.89 16.79 3.43
C HIS A 50 -4.79 18.15 4.11
N TRP A 51 -5.50 18.31 5.23
CA TRP A 51 -5.48 19.51 6.05
C TRP A 51 -5.48 19.12 7.53
N CYS A 52 -5.13 20.07 8.40
CA CYS A 52 -5.19 19.85 9.84
C CYS A 52 -6.65 19.84 10.31
N ALA A 53 -7.06 18.78 11.01
CA ALA A 53 -8.44 18.60 11.48
C ALA A 53 -8.74 19.47 12.71
N ASP A 54 -7.71 19.83 13.48
CA ASP A 54 -7.86 20.63 14.68
C ASP A 54 -7.98 22.11 14.33
N SER A 55 -9.22 22.58 14.18
CA SER A 55 -9.58 24.00 14.09
C SER A 55 -9.80 24.62 15.48
N ASN A 56 -9.08 24.18 16.52
CA ASN A 56 -9.21 24.80 17.84
C ASN A 56 -8.37 26.08 17.97
N THR A 57 -8.47 26.94 16.96
CA THR A 57 -8.10 28.35 17.05
C THR A 57 -9.37 29.14 16.83
N THR A 58 -9.84 29.80 17.89
CA THR A 58 -10.82 30.88 17.86
C THR A 58 -10.27 32.13 17.14
N GLY A 59 -9.66 31.93 15.97
CA GLY A 59 -9.10 32.96 15.09
C GLY A 59 -9.68 32.83 13.69
N PRO A 60 -9.67 33.91 12.89
CA PRO A 60 -10.35 33.93 11.60
C PRO A 60 -9.72 32.89 10.66
N THR A 61 -10.56 32.06 10.05
CA THR A 61 -10.21 31.10 9.00
C THR A 61 -9.41 31.78 7.90
N ILE A 62 -8.11 31.49 7.80
CA ILE A 62 -7.29 31.96 6.68
C ILE A 62 -7.41 30.93 5.55
N PRO A 63 -7.83 31.33 4.33
CA PRO A 63 -7.80 30.46 3.17
C PRO A 63 -6.34 30.16 2.81
N TYR A 64 -5.98 28.89 2.80
CA TYR A 64 -4.63 28.40 2.54
C TYR A 64 -4.20 28.72 1.09
N ASN A 65 -3.40 29.77 0.90
CA ASN A 65 -2.65 30.04 -0.32
C ASN A 65 -1.14 30.05 -0.04
N ASN A 66 -0.51 28.90 -0.29
CA ASN A 66 0.82 28.72 -0.89
C ASN A 66 2.04 29.54 -0.42
N GLU A 67 2.06 30.17 0.75
CA GLU A 67 3.28 30.79 1.27
C GLU A 67 3.47 30.45 2.73
N THR A 68 4.67 29.94 3.05
CA THR A 68 5.12 29.66 4.40
C THR A 68 5.06 30.94 5.22
N GLN A 69 4.00 31.09 6.01
CA GLN A 69 4.01 31.97 7.16
C GLN A 69 3.74 31.14 8.40
N SER A 70 4.81 30.94 9.16
CA SER A 70 4.75 30.63 10.57
C SER A 70 4.03 31.78 11.27
N ILE A 71 2.72 31.65 11.41
CA ILE A 71 1.97 32.49 12.34
C ILE A 71 2.30 31.97 13.72
N ASP A 72 2.95 32.81 14.52
CA ASP A 72 3.15 32.66 15.96
C ASP A 72 1.86 32.10 16.59
N GLY A 73 1.84 30.81 16.93
CA GLY A 73 0.66 30.16 17.51
C GLY A 73 0.51 28.65 17.36
N CYS A 74 1.17 27.99 16.40
CA CYS A 74 1.18 26.52 16.34
C CYS A 74 2.57 25.95 16.64
N LEU A 75 2.99 26.10 17.90
CA LEU A 75 4.20 25.47 18.45
C LEU A 75 4.04 23.96 18.70
N ASN A 76 2.86 23.41 18.42
CA ASN A 76 2.61 21.98 18.44
C ASN A 76 2.32 21.55 17.00
N GLY A 77 3.10 20.60 16.48
CA GLY A 77 2.79 19.96 15.21
C GLY A 77 1.33 19.49 15.19
N CYS A 78 0.67 19.61 14.04
CA CYS A 78 -0.71 19.18 13.88
C CYS A 78 -0.89 17.74 14.40
N GLN A 79 -1.73 17.57 15.42
CA GLN A 79 -1.92 16.28 16.09
C GLN A 79 -2.89 15.38 15.30
N ASN A 80 -3.87 15.99 14.63
CA ASN A 80 -4.87 15.29 13.84
C ASN A 80 -4.91 15.78 12.38
N TRP A 81 -4.71 14.87 11.44
CA TRP A 81 -4.78 15.14 10.00
C TRP A 81 -6.04 14.54 9.39
N GLU A 82 -6.72 15.29 8.55
CA GLU A 82 -7.86 14.83 7.76
C GLU A 82 -7.53 14.87 6.26
N PHE A 83 -7.98 13.82 5.55
CA PHE A 83 -7.80 13.69 4.11
C PHE A 83 -9.03 14.22 3.35
N ASP A 84 -8.77 14.81 2.19
CA ASP A 84 -9.80 15.22 1.24
C ASP A 84 -10.51 14.00 0.65
N LYS A 85 -11.80 13.85 0.97
CA LYS A 85 -12.64 12.74 0.50
C LYS A 85 -13.36 13.04 -0.81
N SER A 86 -13.17 14.22 -1.41
CA SER A 86 -13.87 14.61 -2.65
C SER A 86 -13.62 13.66 -3.82
N VAL A 87 -12.41 13.08 -3.90
CA VAL A 87 -12.02 12.10 -4.94
C VAL A 87 -12.87 10.82 -4.88
N PHE A 88 -13.37 10.43 -3.71
CA PHE A 88 -14.16 9.21 -3.53
C PHE A 88 -15.67 9.42 -3.68
N LYS A 89 -16.12 10.66 -3.97
CA LYS A 89 -17.54 10.98 -4.20
C LYS A 89 -17.98 10.86 -5.66
N SER A 90 -17.04 10.86 -6.61
CA SER A 90 -17.32 10.70 -8.03
C SER A 90 -16.59 9.45 -8.51
N THR A 91 -17.26 8.32 -8.53
CA THR A 91 -16.74 7.15 -9.23
C THR A 91 -17.24 7.19 -10.68
N ILE A 92 -16.51 6.56 -11.61
CA ILE A 92 -16.90 6.41 -13.04
C ILE A 92 -18.28 5.71 -13.20
N ILE A 93 -18.86 5.20 -12.12
CA ILE A 93 -20.15 4.51 -12.07
C ILE A 93 -21.28 5.47 -11.63
N ASP A 94 -20.98 6.71 -11.23
CA ASP A 94 -21.97 7.73 -10.84
C ASP A 94 -22.46 8.59 -12.03
N GLU A 95 -22.48 8.03 -13.25
CA GLU A 95 -23.11 8.62 -14.44
C GLU A 95 -24.56 8.13 -14.63
#